data_AF-A0A0F9BZ56-F1
#
_entry.id   AF-A0A0F9BZ56-F1
#
_cell.length_a   1.000
_cell.length_b   1.000
_cell.length_c   1.000
_cell.angle_alpha   90.00
_cell.angle_beta   90.00
_cell.angle_gamma   90.00
#
_symmetry.space_group_name_H-M   'P 1'
#
loop_
_entity.id
_entity.type
_entity.pdbx_description
1 polymer ?
#
loop_
_entity_poly.entity_id
_entity_poly.type
_entity_poly.pdbx_seq_one_letter_code
_entity_poly.pdbx_strand_id
1 'polypeptide(L)'
;MLTGAGQRPGGAIIVVDPGSNDVRPQTIEHDWFKCWHCQTVVIVEPFAPASEMGGWCGQCARCICGSCADEMGRTLKCKPFEQRLDEQEARDRLLTAV
;
A
#
# COMPACT_ATOMS: atom_id res chain seq x y z
N MET A 1 -17.44 22.49 4.16
CA MET A 1 -16.18 21.84 3.76
C MET A 1 -15.80 20.87 4.87
N LEU A 2 -16.00 19.58 4.66
CA LEU A 2 -15.69 18.56 5.67
C LEU A 2 -14.17 18.50 5.82
N THR A 3 -13.65 18.96 6.96
CA THR A 3 -12.31 18.64 7.46
C THR A 3 -12.31 17.16 7.85
N GLY A 4 -12.37 16.28 6.85
CA GLY A 4 -12.21 14.86 7.06
C GLY A 4 -10.81 14.63 7.59
N ALA A 5 -10.70 14.18 8.84
CA ALA A 5 -9.48 13.62 9.36
C ALA A 5 -9.17 12.36 8.54
N GLY A 6 -8.57 12.56 7.36
CA GLY A 6 -7.99 11.50 6.57
C GLY A 6 -7.05 10.73 7.47
N GLN A 7 -7.15 9.41 7.42
CA GLN A 7 -6.34 8.52 8.24
C GLN A 7 -4.88 8.93 8.11
N ARG A 8 -4.23 9.35 9.20
CA ARG A 8 -2.80 9.67 9.18
C ARG A 8 -2.05 8.41 8.75
N PRO A 9 -0.96 8.52 7.98
CA PRO A 9 -0.07 7.40 7.71
C PRO A 9 0.26 6.65 9.02
N GLY A 10 0.39 5.33 8.92
CA GLY A 10 0.60 4.42 10.04
C GLY A 10 1.88 4.65 10.85
N GLY A 11 2.80 5.48 10.34
CA GLY A 11 3.99 5.95 11.05
C GLY A 11 5.04 6.49 10.08
N ALA A 12 6.23 6.77 10.59
CA ALA A 12 7.41 7.14 9.82
C ALA A 12 8.27 5.90 9.48
N ILE A 13 8.90 5.90 8.31
CA ILE A 13 9.91 4.93 7.88
C ILE A 13 11.15 5.69 7.39
N ILE A 14 12.34 5.18 7.72
CA ILE A 14 13.61 5.72 7.22
C ILE A 14 14.09 4.79 6.11
N VAL A 15 14.23 5.32 4.91
CA VAL A 15 14.83 4.61 3.78
C VAL A 15 16.29 5.02 3.69
N VAL A 16 17.18 4.02 3.75
CA VAL A 16 18.63 4.21 3.55
C VAL A 16 18.93 3.82 2.12
N ASP A 17 19.41 4.76 1.31
CA ASP A 17 19.88 4.47 -0.06
C ASP A 17 21.39 4.17 -0.04
N PRO A 18 21.81 2.90 -0.14
CA PRO A 18 23.22 2.54 -0.20
C PRO A 18 23.87 2.83 -1.56
N GLY A 19 23.07 3.13 -2.59
CA GLY A 19 23.51 3.37 -3.97
C GLY A 19 23.71 4.85 -4.31
N SER A 20 23.43 5.76 -3.38
CA SER A 20 23.73 7.17 -3.58
C SER A 20 25.24 7.34 -3.83
N ASN A 21 25.63 8.02 -4.92
CA ASN A 21 27.04 8.31 -5.26
C ASN A 21 27.75 9.24 -4.24
N ASP A 22 27.10 9.56 -3.13
CA ASP A 22 27.62 10.37 -2.04
C ASP A 22 28.50 9.54 -1.10
N VAL A 23 29.44 10.20 -0.43
CA VAL A 23 30.37 9.60 0.54
C VAL A 23 29.65 9.02 1.78
N ARG A 24 28.37 9.35 1.99
CA ARG A 24 27.54 8.83 3.07
C ARG A 24 26.18 8.38 2.49
N PRO A 25 25.63 7.24 2.94
CA PRO A 25 24.27 6.83 2.56
C PRO A 25 23.29 7.94 2.92
N GLN A 26 22.49 8.36 1.95
CA GLN A 26 21.43 9.33 2.20
C GLN A 26 20.28 8.62 2.95
N THR A 27 19.86 9.22 4.07
CA THR A 27 18.68 8.77 4.83
C THR A 27 17.52 9.68 4.51
N ILE A 28 16.45 9.13 3.94
CA ILE A 28 15.23 9.88 3.62
C ILE A 28 14.12 9.41 4.53
N GLU A 29 13.52 10.34 5.26
CA GLU A 29 12.32 10.07 6.04
C GLU A 29 11.10 10.06 5.13
N HIS A 30 10.25 9.07 5.33
CA HIS A 30 8.99 8.90 4.63
C HIS A 30 7.89 8.57 5.63
N ASP A 31 6.65 8.79 5.23
CA ASP A 31 5.50 8.21 5.91
C ASP A 31 5.14 6.88 5.25
N TRP A 32 4.41 6.03 5.96
CA TRP A 32 3.92 4.78 5.38
C TRP A 32 2.52 4.45 5.86
N PHE A 33 1.78 3.65 5.09
CA PHE A 33 0.55 3.01 5.57
C PHE A 33 0.44 1.59 5.06
N LYS A 34 -0.41 0.79 5.71
CA LYS A 34 -0.73 -0.57 5.27
C LYS A 34 -2.07 -0.60 4.56
N CYS A 35 -2.10 -1.11 3.34
CA CYS A 35 -3.35 -1.32 2.64
C CYS A 35 -4.21 -2.37 3.35
N TRP A 36 -5.50 -2.08 3.55
CA TRP A 36 -6.39 -3.02 4.21
C TRP A 36 -6.83 -4.22 3.37
N HIS A 37 -6.70 -4.17 2.05
CA HIS A 37 -7.03 -5.29 1.16
C HIS A 37 -5.89 -6.29 1.03
N CYS A 38 -4.69 -5.83 0.71
CA CYS A 38 -3.57 -6.70 0.40
C CYS A 38 -2.49 -6.72 1.48
N GLN A 39 -2.64 -5.95 2.56
CA GLN A 39 -1.64 -5.80 3.63
C GLN A 39 -0.28 -5.27 3.16
N THR A 40 -0.16 -4.83 1.89
CA THR A 40 1.06 -4.19 1.36
C THR A 40 1.34 -2.89 2.10
N VAL A 41 2.61 -2.70 2.46
CA VAL A 41 3.13 -1.43 2.98
C VAL A 41 3.35 -0.48 1.80
N VAL A 42 2.73 0.69 1.87
CA VAL A 42 2.87 1.76 0.88
C VAL A 42 3.66 2.88 1.54
N ILE A 43 4.79 3.23 0.92
CA ILE A 43 5.62 4.36 1.30
C ILE A 43 5.06 5.60 0.59
N VAL A 44 4.88 6.68 1.33
CA VAL A 44 4.37 7.96 0.83
C VAL A 44 5.29 9.09 1.26
N GLU A 45 5.12 10.25 0.66
CA GLU A 45 5.85 11.44 1.11
C GLU A 45 5.47 11.78 2.57
N PRO A 46 6.39 12.38 3.34
CA PRO A 46 6.07 12.87 4.68
C PRO A 46 4.85 13.79 4.66
N PHE A 47 3.89 13.54 5.55
CA PHE A 47 2.63 14.27 5.64
C PHE A 47 1.76 14.23 4.37
N ALA A 48 1.92 13.19 3.55
CA ALA A 48 1.14 13.02 2.33
C ALA A 48 -0.38 13.15 2.61
N PRO A 49 -1.12 13.91 1.78
CA PRO A 49 -2.57 14.02 1.89
C PRO A 49 -3.24 12.67 1.66
N ALA A 50 -4.43 12.49 2.23
CA ALA A 50 -5.20 11.23 2.09
C ALA A 50 -5.49 10.86 0.63
N SER A 51 -5.50 11.83 -0.29
CA SER A 51 -5.63 11.61 -1.73
C SER A 51 -4.46 10.84 -2.35
N GLU A 52 -3.28 10.89 -1.73
CA GLU A 52 -2.08 10.17 -2.18
C GLU A 52 -1.97 8.76 -1.58
N MET A 53 -2.89 8.39 -0.68
CA MET A 53 -2.92 7.08 -0.03
C MET A 53 -3.52 5.98 -0.93
N GLY A 54 -3.37 6.07 -2.26
CA GLY A 54 -3.84 5.11 -3.26
C GLY A 54 -5.35 5.12 -3.54
N GLY A 55 -6.19 5.23 -2.52
CA GLY A 55 -7.65 5.34 -2.66
C GLY A 55 -8.43 4.95 -1.41
N TRP A 56 -9.76 4.97 -1.51
CA TRP A 56 -10.70 4.59 -0.44
C TRP A 56 -11.60 3.44 -0.88
N CYS A 57 -11.65 2.35 -0.12
CA CYS A 57 -12.60 1.28 -0.38
C CYS A 57 -13.95 1.58 0.29
N GLY A 58 -15.03 1.68 -0.48
CA GLY A 58 -16.38 1.82 0.07
C GLY A 58 -16.88 0.61 0.87
N GLN A 59 -16.41 -0.60 0.57
CA GLN A 59 -16.81 -1.82 1.29
C GLN A 59 -16.04 -2.02 2.60
N CYS A 60 -14.73 -1.78 2.59
CA CYS A 60 -13.91 -1.89 3.80
C CYS A 60 -13.90 -0.61 4.64
N ALA A 61 -14.40 0.52 4.09
CA ALA A 61 -14.38 1.85 4.70
C ALA A 61 -13.00 2.26 5.22
N ARG A 62 -11.94 1.98 4.44
CA ARG A 62 -10.53 2.23 4.79
C ARG A 62 -9.68 2.57 3.55
N CYS A 63 -8.52 3.17 3.79
CA CYS A 63 -7.52 3.48 2.75
C CYS A 63 -6.90 2.21 2.15
N ILE A 64 -6.69 2.22 0.84
CA ILE A 64 -6.16 1.10 0.06
C ILE A 64 -5.05 1.55 -0.90
N CYS A 65 -4.10 0.68 -1.23
CA CYS A 65 -3.05 1.03 -2.18
C CYS A 65 -3.62 1.27 -3.59
N GLY A 66 -2.84 1.97 -4.44
CA GLY A 66 -3.25 2.30 -5.81
C GLY A 66 -3.64 1.06 -6.62
N SER A 67 -2.89 -0.03 -6.54
CA SER A 67 -3.22 -1.27 -7.27
C SER A 67 -4.59 -1.86 -6.88
N CYS A 68 -4.95 -1.78 -5.60
CA CYS A 68 -6.27 -2.21 -5.13
C CYS A 68 -7.37 -1.24 -5.58
N ALA A 69 -7.09 0.06 -5.60
CA ALA A 69 -8.02 1.06 -6.11
C ALA A 69 -8.27 0.85 -7.61
N ASP A 70 -7.23 0.57 -8.40
CA ASP A 70 -7.32 0.29 -9.84
C ASP A 70 -8.09 -1.01 -10.12
N GLU A 71 -7.84 -2.07 -9.35
CA GLU A 71 -8.59 -3.31 -9.45
C GLU A 71 -10.07 -3.11 -9.12
N MET A 72 -10.38 -2.34 -8.07
CA MET A 72 -11.75 -1.97 -7.74
C MET A 72 -12.39 -1.12 -8.85
N GLY A 73 -11.66 -0.18 -9.45
CA GLY A 73 -12.15 0.62 -10.57
C GLY A 73 -12.53 -0.24 -11.78
N ARG A 74 -11.81 -1.35 -12.00
CA ARG A 74 -12.09 -2.29 -13.09
C ARG A 74 -13.19 -3.31 -12.79
N THR A 75 -13.22 -3.84 -11.56
CA THR A 75 -14.09 -4.97 -11.19
C THR A 75 -15.34 -4.57 -10.42
N LEU A 76 -15.36 -3.36 -9.87
CA LEU A 76 -16.34 -2.84 -8.92
C LEU A 76 -16.50 -3.72 -7.67
N LYS A 77 -15.50 -4.56 -7.34
CA LYS A 77 -15.53 -5.51 -6.24
C LYS A 77 -14.31 -5.36 -5.34
N CYS A 78 -14.52 -5.44 -4.03
CA CYS A 78 -13.43 -5.66 -3.09
C CYS A 78 -12.94 -7.10 -3.17
N LYS A 79 -11.63 -7.28 -3.00
CA LYS A 79 -10.97 -8.58 -2.87
C LYS A 79 -10.21 -8.64 -1.55
N PRO A 80 -10.77 -9.33 -0.53
CA PRO A 80 -10.16 -9.46 0.79
C PRO A 80 -8.78 -10.12 0.74
N PHE A 81 -8.01 -9.97 1.82
CA PHE A 81 -6.65 -10.48 1.92
C PHE A 81 -6.58 -12.01 1.78
N GLU A 82 -7.52 -12.71 2.41
CA GLU A 82 -7.62 -14.18 2.40
C GLU A 82 -7.75 -14.71 0.97
N GLN A 83 -8.60 -14.07 0.16
CA GLN A 83 -8.77 -14.44 -1.24
C GLN A 83 -7.49 -14.20 -2.07
N ARG A 84 -6.71 -13.16 -1.75
CA ARG A 84 -5.41 -12.92 -2.41
C ARG A 84 -4.38 -13.96 -1.99
N LEU A 85 -4.39 -14.36 -0.73
CA LEU A 85 -3.52 -15.41 -0.20
C LEU A 85 -3.80 -16.74 -0.90
N ASP A 86 -5.08 -17.14 -1.02
CA ASP A 86 -5.49 -18.37 -1.70
C ASP A 86 -4.98 -18.44 -3.15
N GLU A 87 -5.04 -17.32 -3.87
CA GLU A 87 -4.54 -17.22 -5.24
C GLU A 87 -3.03 -17.27 -5.33
N GLN A 88 -2.33 -16.65 -4.39
CA GLN A 88 -0.87 -16.72 -4.31
C GLN A 88 -0.43 -18.14 -4.01
N GLU A 89 -1.04 -18.82 -3.04
CA GLU A 89 -0.76 -20.22 -2.73
C GLU A 89 -1.11 -21.16 -3.89
N ALA A 90 -2.22 -20.90 -4.61
CA ALA A 90 -2.55 -21.64 -5.82
C ALA A 90 -1.49 -21.48 -6.91
N ARG A 91 -0.98 -20.27 -7.11
CA ARG A 91 0.11 -19.99 -8.05
C ARG A 91 1.41 -20.67 -7.63
N ASP A 92 1.78 -20.59 -6.35
CA ASP A 92 3.02 -21.18 -5.84
C ASP A 92 3.01 -22.72 -5.94
N ARG A 93 1.85 -23.35 -5.70
CA ARG A 93 1.65 -24.79 -5.96
C ARG A 93 1.92 -25.19 -7.42
N LEU A 94 1.51 -24.35 -8.38
CA LEU A 94 1.77 -24.61 -9.80
C LEU A 94 3.24 -24.43 -10.17
N LEU A 95 3.91 -23.42 -9.61
CA LEU A 95 5.32 -23.13 -9.90
C LEU A 95 6.29 -24.15 -9.28
N THR A 96 5.94 -24.72 -8.14
CA THR A 96 6.77 -25.72 -7.44
C THR A 96 6.59 -27.14 -7.95
N ALA A 97 5.56 -27.39 -8.75
CA ALA A 97 5.26 -28.69 -9.34
C ALA A 97 6.00 -28.97 -10.67
N VAL A 98 6.82 -28.02 -11.15
CA VAL A 98 7.63 -28.09 -12.37
C VAL A 98 9.10 -28.31 -11.99
#